data_AF-A0A1V6EHC7-F1
#
_entry.id   AF-A0A1V6EHC7-F1
#
_cell.length_a   1.000
_cell.length_b   1.000
_cell.length_c   1.000
_cell.angle_alpha   90.00
_cell.angle_beta   90.00
_cell.angle_gamma   90.00
#
_symmetry.space_group_name_H-M   'P 1'
#
loop_
_entity.id
_entity.type
_entity.pdbx_description
1 polymer ?
#
loop_
_entity_poly.entity_id
_entity_poly.type
_entity_poly.pdbx_seq_one_letter_code
_entity_poly.pdbx_strand_id
1 'polypeptide(L)'
;MARFKDELSTVEAAAMRKLFVQLKLLKPFGWSVVQGTRELILRPSDRELGKFSITVSPAQNGLKFCLCFFSRSLNYWDGSTYFDQTEDIANDMLNWALREVRVEQTRCDNNSI
;
A
#
# COMPACT_ATOMS: atom_id res chain seq x y z
N MET A 1 24.13 3.33 1.53
CA MET A 1 23.63 3.43 0.14
C MET A 1 22.73 2.24 -0.13
N ALA A 2 21.43 2.47 -0.31
CA ALA A 2 20.47 1.40 -0.61
C ALA A 2 20.74 0.84 -2.02
N ARG A 3 20.91 -0.48 -2.12
CA ARG A 3 21.13 -1.18 -3.39
C ARG A 3 19.80 -1.14 -4.17
N PHE A 4 19.69 -0.30 -5.19
CA PHE A 4 18.64 -0.43 -6.20
C PHE A 4 18.94 -1.70 -7.00
N LYS A 5 18.45 -2.86 -6.52
CA LYS A 5 18.50 -4.09 -7.29
C LYS A 5 17.44 -4.02 -8.38
N ASP A 6 17.81 -4.36 -9.60
CA ASP A 6 16.87 -4.28 -10.73
C ASP A 6 15.79 -5.37 -10.74
N GLU A 7 15.88 -6.35 -9.85
CA GLU A 7 14.95 -7.44 -9.76
C GLU A 7 14.67 -7.77 -8.29
N LEU A 8 13.41 -8.10 -7.99
CA LEU A 8 13.07 -8.72 -6.73
C LEU A 8 13.74 -10.10 -6.68
N SER A 9 14.38 -10.41 -5.57
CA SER A 9 14.80 -11.78 -5.28
C SER A 9 13.60 -12.71 -5.25
N THR A 10 13.84 -14.01 -5.43
CA THR A 10 12.79 -15.03 -5.40
C THR A 10 11.95 -14.98 -4.12
N VAL A 11 12.58 -14.67 -2.98
CA VAL A 11 11.91 -14.56 -1.67
C VAL A 11 11.01 -13.33 -1.63
N GLU A 12 11.51 -12.17 -2.07
CA GLU A 12 10.72 -10.92 -2.12
C GLU A 12 9.53 -11.06 -3.09
N ALA A 13 9.74 -11.66 -4.26
CA ALA A 13 8.70 -11.91 -5.25
C ALA A 13 7.63 -12.89 -4.71
N ALA A 14 8.03 -13.92 -3.97
CA ALA A 14 7.09 -14.85 -3.33
C ALA A 14 6.28 -14.15 -2.24
N ALA A 15 6.92 -13.33 -1.41
CA ALA A 15 6.26 -12.55 -0.37
C ALA A 15 5.23 -11.55 -0.96
N MET A 16 5.60 -10.84 -2.03
CA MET A 16 4.69 -9.95 -2.77
C MET A 16 3.49 -10.67 -3.36
N ARG A 17 3.70 -11.86 -3.97
CA ARG A 17 2.59 -12.67 -4.49
C ARG A 17 1.65 -13.13 -3.38
N LYS A 18 2.18 -13.56 -2.23
CA LYS A 18 1.37 -13.96 -1.07
C LYS A 18 0.53 -12.78 -0.58
N LEU A 19 1.15 -11.61 -0.40
CA LEU A 19 0.45 -10.39 0.02
C LEU A 19 -0.62 -9.97 -0.99
N PHE A 20 -0.32 -10.02 -2.29
CA PHE A 20 -1.29 -9.72 -3.34
C PHE A 20 -2.54 -10.58 -3.23
N VAL A 21 -2.40 -11.89 -3.05
CA VAL A 21 -3.52 -12.82 -2.88
C VAL A 21 -4.32 -12.47 -1.62
N GLN A 22 -3.65 -12.24 -0.50
CA GLN A 22 -4.33 -11.85 0.76
C GLN A 22 -5.12 -10.55 0.59
N LEU A 23 -4.52 -9.52 0.00
CA LEU A 23 -5.20 -8.24 -0.25
C LEU A 23 -6.39 -8.39 -1.19
N LYS A 24 -6.31 -9.23 -2.24
CA LYS A 24 -7.47 -9.47 -3.12
C LYS A 24 -8.67 -10.07 -2.39
N LEU A 25 -8.40 -10.93 -1.40
CA LEU A 25 -9.44 -11.58 -0.59
C LEU A 25 -10.03 -10.65 0.46
N LEU A 26 -9.20 -9.80 1.07
CA LEU A 26 -9.58 -9.01 2.26
C LEU A 26 -9.96 -7.56 1.96
N LYS A 27 -9.59 -7.02 0.79
CA LYS A 27 -9.84 -5.61 0.45
C LYS A 27 -11.33 -5.24 0.62
N PRO A 28 -11.63 -3.99 1.00
CA PRO A 28 -13.01 -3.50 1.03
C PRO A 28 -13.69 -3.60 -0.34
N PHE A 29 -15.02 -3.63 -0.32
CA PHE A 29 -15.81 -3.54 -1.55
C PHE A 29 -15.47 -2.26 -2.33
N GLY A 30 -15.44 -2.34 -3.65
CA GLY A 30 -15.05 -1.23 -4.53
C GLY A 30 -13.53 -1.01 -4.67
N TRP A 31 -12.70 -1.55 -3.78
CA TRP A 31 -11.25 -1.39 -3.89
C TRP A 31 -10.65 -2.31 -4.96
N SER A 32 -9.51 -1.91 -5.52
CA SER A 32 -8.73 -2.68 -6.49
C SER A 32 -7.31 -2.90 -5.98
N VAL A 33 -6.74 -4.06 -6.36
CA VAL A 33 -5.34 -4.40 -6.10
C VAL A 33 -4.73 -4.82 -7.43
N VAL A 34 -3.68 -4.13 -7.86
CA VAL A 34 -2.96 -4.39 -9.11
C VAL A 34 -1.52 -4.76 -8.79
N GLN A 35 -1.03 -5.84 -9.39
CA GLN A 35 0.36 -6.26 -9.24
C GLN A 35 1.21 -5.69 -10.37
N GLY A 36 2.22 -4.90 -10.02
CA GLY A 36 3.32 -4.51 -10.90
C GLY A 36 4.57 -5.35 -10.66
N THR A 37 5.67 -5.01 -11.32
CA THR A 37 6.93 -5.76 -11.23
C THR A 37 7.59 -5.69 -9.85
N ARG A 38 7.57 -4.52 -9.20
CA ARG A 38 8.17 -4.31 -7.86
C ARG A 38 7.23 -3.68 -6.85
N GLU A 39 5.98 -3.45 -7.24
CA GLU A 39 4.99 -2.80 -6.38
C GLU A 39 3.62 -3.46 -6.52
N LEU A 40 2.82 -3.36 -5.47
CA LEU A 40 1.37 -3.55 -5.55
C LEU A 40 0.71 -2.18 -5.42
N ILE A 41 -0.28 -1.92 -6.28
CA ILE A 41 -1.11 -0.72 -6.17
C ILE A 41 -2.44 -1.13 -5.57
N LEU A 42 -2.75 -0.58 -4.40
CA LEU A 42 -4.06 -0.67 -3.75
C LEU A 42 -4.80 0.65 -3.96
N ARG A 43 -6.06 0.60 -4.40
CA ARG A 43 -6.81 1.83 -4.72
C ARG A 43 -8.30 1.70 -4.40
N PRO A 44 -8.92 2.69 -3.74
CA PRO A 44 -10.37 2.80 -3.64
C PRO A 44 -11.06 2.94 -5.02
N SER A 45 -12.37 2.71 -5.08
CA SER A 45 -13.15 2.95 -6.31
C SER A 45 -13.21 4.43 -6.65
N ASP A 46 -13.39 5.27 -5.62
CA ASP A 46 -13.33 6.72 -5.75
C ASP A 46 -11.86 7.14 -5.94
N ARG A 47 -11.58 7.76 -7.09
CA ARG A 47 -10.23 8.16 -7.46
C ARG A 47 -9.78 9.44 -6.78
N GLU A 48 -10.70 10.20 -6.18
CA GLU A 48 -10.37 11.40 -5.41
C GLU A 48 -9.85 11.05 -4.02
N LEU A 49 -10.03 9.79 -3.57
CA LEU A 49 -9.48 9.28 -2.30
C LEU A 49 -8.06 8.74 -2.41
N GLY A 50 -7.41 8.96 -3.55
CA GLY A 50 -6.00 8.64 -3.73
C GLY A 50 -5.70 7.19 -4.07
N LYS A 51 -4.47 6.78 -3.79
CA LYS A 51 -3.96 5.44 -4.06
C LYS A 51 -2.83 5.09 -3.11
N PHE A 52 -2.54 3.82 -3.02
CA PHE A 52 -1.47 3.27 -2.21
C PHE A 52 -0.47 2.53 -3.09
N SER A 53 0.83 2.70 -2.81
CA SER A 53 1.90 1.87 -3.38
C SER A 53 2.53 1.04 -2.26
N ILE A 54 2.57 -0.27 -2.47
CA ILE A 54 3.18 -1.25 -1.58
C ILE A 54 4.46 -1.75 -2.23
N THR A 55 5.58 -1.65 -1.53
CA THR A 55 6.88 -2.15 -2.01
C THR A 55 7.55 -3.02 -0.95
N VAL A 56 8.43 -3.92 -1.36
CA VAL A 56 9.26 -4.69 -0.43
C VAL A 56 10.50 -3.88 -0.06
N SER A 57 10.78 -3.81 1.24
CA SER A 57 12.02 -3.27 1.77
C SER A 57 12.80 -4.37 2.48
N PRO A 58 14.07 -4.62 2.12
CA PRO A 58 14.92 -5.49 2.90
C PRO A 58 15.13 -4.89 4.30
N ALA A 59 15.04 -5.71 5.34
CA ALA A 59 15.37 -5.33 6.71
C ALA A 59 16.39 -6.30 7.33
N GLN A 60 17.09 -5.87 8.37
CA GLN A 60 18.12 -6.67 9.04
C GLN A 60 17.55 -7.97 9.63
N ASN A 61 16.28 -7.96 10.07
CA ASN A 61 15.60 -9.08 10.73
C ASN A 61 14.42 -9.63 9.91
N GLY A 62 14.57 -9.75 8.59
CA GLY A 62 13.55 -10.31 7.70
C GLY A 62 13.04 -9.33 6.65
N LEU A 63 11.91 -9.65 6.04
CA LEU A 63 11.29 -8.82 5.01
C LEU A 63 10.29 -7.85 5.64
N LYS A 64 10.36 -6.59 5.19
CA LYS A 64 9.36 -5.57 5.50
C LYS A 64 8.68 -5.10 4.23
N PHE A 65 7.49 -4.56 4.39
CA PHE A 65 6.76 -3.91 3.32
C PHE A 65 6.55 -2.46 3.68
N CYS A 66 6.83 -1.57 2.73
CA CYS A 66 6.51 -0.16 2.83
C CYS A 66 5.18 0.10 2.13
N LEU A 67 4.26 0.78 2.80
CA LEU A 67 2.99 1.24 2.26
C LEU A 67 3.01 2.77 2.22
N CYS A 68 2.98 3.34 1.02
CA CYS A 68 2.93 4.79 0.80
C CYS A 68 1.53 5.20 0.35
N PHE A 69 1.03 6.33 0.86
CA PHE A 69 -0.26 6.90 0.45
C PHE A 69 -0.05 8.13 -0.45
N PHE A 70 -0.77 8.20 -1.55
CA PHE A 70 -0.82 9.36 -2.44
C PHE A 70 -2.16 10.08 -2.25
N SER A 71 -2.09 11.29 -1.69
CA SER A 71 -3.24 12.18 -1.53
C SER A 71 -3.53 12.90 -2.84
N ARG A 72 -4.80 12.94 -3.26
CA ARG A 72 -5.19 13.60 -4.51
C ARG A 72 -5.50 15.05 -4.29
N SER A 73 -6.15 15.38 -3.17
CA SER A 73 -6.40 16.76 -2.76
C SER A 73 -5.11 17.56 -2.64
N LEU A 74 -4.05 16.92 -2.14
CA LEU A 74 -2.74 17.56 -1.99
C LEU A 74 -1.80 17.32 -3.18
N ASN A 75 -2.11 16.36 -4.05
CA ASN A 75 -1.31 15.97 -5.20
C ASN A 75 0.15 15.59 -4.86
N TYR A 76 0.37 14.95 -3.71
CA TYR A 76 1.68 14.43 -3.30
C TYR A 76 1.55 13.16 -2.45
N TRP A 77 2.69 12.48 -2.20
CA TRP A 77 2.75 11.30 -1.33
C TRP A 77 2.69 11.71 0.15
N ASP A 78 1.53 11.57 0.76
CA ASP A 78 1.22 12.06 2.11
C ASP A 78 1.37 10.97 3.16
N GLY A 79 2.60 10.48 3.30
CA GLY A 79 2.97 9.55 4.35
C GLY A 79 3.24 8.12 3.88
N SER A 80 3.99 7.42 4.72
CA SER A 80 4.34 6.02 4.53
C SER A 80 4.45 5.31 5.87
N THR A 81 4.19 4.01 5.89
CA THR A 81 4.42 3.16 7.06
C THR A 81 5.07 1.85 6.65
N TYR A 82 5.70 1.16 7.61
CA TYR A 82 6.37 -0.11 7.39
C TYR A 82 5.68 -1.21 8.19
N PHE A 83 5.53 -2.38 7.57
CA PHE A 83 4.97 -3.57 8.19
C PHE A 83 5.96 -4.72 8.09
N ASP A 84 6.12 -5.47 9.18
CA ASP A 84 6.87 -6.72 9.16
C ASP A 84 6.06 -7.82 8.45
N GLN A 85 6.75 -8.75 7.78
CA GLN A 85 6.07 -9.88 7.14
C GLN A 85 5.52 -10.85 8.20
N THR A 86 4.25 -10.67 8.55
CA THR A 86 3.47 -11.55 9.45
C THR A 86 2.33 -12.25 8.69
N GLU A 87 1.56 -13.10 9.36
CA GLU A 87 0.37 -13.73 8.76
C GLU A 87 -0.75 -12.72 8.49
N ASP A 88 -0.89 -11.71 9.37
CA ASP A 88 -1.97 -10.72 9.37
C ASP A 88 -1.62 -9.41 8.66
N ILE A 89 -0.45 -9.31 8.03
CA ILE A 89 0.06 -8.09 7.40
C ILE A 89 -0.96 -7.39 6.48
N ALA A 90 -1.77 -8.16 5.74
CA ALA A 90 -2.79 -7.60 4.86
C ALA A 90 -3.89 -6.86 5.63
N ASN A 91 -4.32 -7.38 6.79
CA ASN A 91 -5.30 -6.71 7.65
C ASN A 91 -4.70 -5.43 8.24
N ASP A 92 -3.47 -5.47 8.73
CA ASP A 92 -2.78 -4.30 9.28
C ASP A 92 -2.62 -3.18 8.24
N MET A 93 -2.23 -3.55 7.01
CA MET A 93 -2.15 -2.63 5.88
C MET A 93 -3.50 -2.02 5.52
N LEU A 94 -4.56 -2.84 5.48
CA LEU A 94 -5.90 -2.36 5.15
C LEU A 94 -6.46 -1.44 6.23
N ASN A 95 -6.21 -1.72 7.51
CA ASN A 95 -6.60 -0.85 8.63
C ASN A 95 -5.92 0.52 8.52
N TRP A 96 -4.63 0.54 8.21
CA TRP A 96 -3.91 1.79 7.97
C TRP A 96 -4.46 2.53 6.74
N ALA A 97 -4.64 1.82 5.62
CA ALA A 97 -5.16 2.41 4.38
C ALA A 97 -6.57 3.00 4.55
N LEU A 98 -7.46 2.32 5.28
CA LEU A 98 -8.80 2.81 5.61
C LEU A 98 -8.75 4.10 6.43
N ARG A 99 -7.81 4.20 7.38
CA ARG A 99 -7.60 5.41 8.16
C ARG A 99 -7.16 6.58 7.27
N GLU A 100 -6.18 6.37 6.39
CA GLU A 100 -5.70 7.42 5.48
C GLU A 100 -6.80 7.87 4.51
N VAL A 101 -7.59 6.94 3.96
CA VAL A 101 -8.75 7.28 3.11
C VAL A 101 -9.78 8.11 3.87
N ARG A 102 -10.03 7.83 5.16
CA ARG A 102 -10.97 8.61 5.97
C ARG A 102 -10.48 10.05 6.20
N VAL A 103 -9.18 10.21 6.42
CA VAL A 103 -8.54 11.53 6.52
C VAL A 103 -8.66 12.28 5.19
N GLU A 104 -8.39 11.62 4.07
CA GLU A 104 -8.50 12.22 2.73
C GLU A 104 -9.94 12.63 2.40
N GLN A 105 -10.93 11.78 2.71
CA GLN A 105 -12.35 12.11 2.53
C GLN A 105 -12.69 13.42 3.26
N THR A 106 -12.24 13.56 4.50
CA THR A 106 -12.50 14.77 5.31
C THR A 106 -11.88 16.02 4.68
N ARG A 107 -10.70 15.89 4.05
CA ARG A 107 -10.04 16.99 3.32
C ARG A 107 -10.82 17.37 2.06
N CYS A 108 -11.26 16.39 1.27
CA CYS A 108 -12.06 16.62 0.08
C CYS A 108 -13.40 17.31 0.39
N ASP A 109 -14.06 16.89 1.46
CA ASP A 109 -15.33 17.46 1.91
C ASP A 109 -15.15 18.94 2.32
N ASN A 110 -14.07 19.26 3.04
CA ASN A 110 -13.77 20.63 3.47
C ASN A 110 -13.36 21.58 2.34
N ASN A 111 -12.78 21.05 1.25
CA ASN A 111 -12.38 21.84 0.07
C ASN A 111 -13.54 22.07 -0.92
N SER A 112 -14.70 21.48 -0.68
CA SER A 112 -15.89 21.59 -1.55
C SER A 112 -16.87 22.70 -1.13
N ILE A 113 -16.45 23.58 -0.20
CA ILE A 113 -17.18 24.75 0.32
C ILE A 113 -16.53 26.02 -0.22
#